data_AF-K1L9Z6-F1
#
_entry.id   AF-K1L9Z6-F1
#
_cell.length_a   1.000
_cell.length_b   1.000
_cell.length_c   1.000
_cell.angle_alpha   90.00
_cell.angle_beta   90.00
_cell.angle_gamma   90.00
#
_symmetry.space_group_name_H-M   'P 1'
#
loop_
_entity.id
_entity.type
_entity.pdbx_description
1 polymer ?
#
loop_
_entity_poly.entity_id
_entity_poly.type
_entity_poly.pdbx_seq_one_letter_code
_entity_poly.pdbx_strand_id
1 'polypeptide(L)'
;MKEINIANPHEYDHTHSSSAGSGWLRASVFGAMDGLVSNTGLISGIAAAGASPGIIAITGISGLISGAISMALGEYTSVRTQNEQLQVEIDTERDALTRNPEGEEARTLDHVRVARHAP
;
A
#
# COMPACT_ATOMS: atom_id res chain seq x y z
N MET A 1 -33.65 6.68 -19.10
CA MET A 1 -32.26 7.14 -19.32
C MET A 1 -31.71 7.49 -17.95
N LYS A 2 -30.82 6.65 -17.37
CA LYS A 2 -30.24 6.92 -16.04
C LYS A 2 -29.10 7.92 -16.24
N GLU A 3 -29.23 9.11 -15.66
CA GLU A 3 -28.11 10.04 -15.57
C GLU A 3 -27.07 9.45 -14.61
N ILE A 4 -25.90 9.16 -15.17
CA ILE A 4 -24.68 8.86 -14.45
C ILE A 4 -24.16 10.18 -13.90
N ASN A 5 -24.47 10.45 -12.63
CA ASN A 5 -23.95 11.60 -11.89
C ASN A 5 -22.49 11.30 -11.47
N ILE A 6 -21.54 11.96 -12.13
CA ILE A 6 -20.08 11.82 -11.96
C ILE A 6 -19.55 12.76 -10.85
N ALA A 7 -20.36 13.08 -9.84
CA ALA A 7 -20.02 14.12 -8.86
C ALA A 7 -19.44 13.62 -7.53
N ASN A 8 -19.16 12.31 -7.36
CA ASN A 8 -18.52 11.87 -6.11
C ASN A 8 -17.66 10.59 -6.28
N PRO A 9 -16.36 10.74 -6.62
CA PRO A 9 -15.42 9.62 -6.68
C PRO A 9 -14.62 9.36 -5.39
N HIS A 10 -14.74 10.19 -4.35
CA HIS A 10 -13.77 10.20 -3.24
C HIS A 10 -14.42 10.01 -1.87
N GLU A 11 -14.96 8.82 -1.65
CA GLU A 11 -15.23 8.32 -0.29
C GLU A 11 -13.98 7.55 0.17
N TYR A 12 -12.96 8.30 0.59
CA TYR A 12 -11.77 7.73 1.23
C TYR A 12 -11.89 7.91 2.75
N ASP A 13 -12.23 6.82 3.42
CA ASP A 13 -12.13 6.66 4.87
C ASP A 13 -10.64 6.75 5.28
N HIS A 14 -10.29 7.80 6.02
CA HIS A 14 -8.93 8.05 6.48
C HIS A 14 -8.88 8.09 8.01
N THR A 15 -8.76 6.91 8.61
CA THR A 15 -8.28 6.77 9.98
C THR A 15 -6.76 7.02 10.02
N HIS A 16 -6.37 8.25 10.35
CA HIS A 16 -4.97 8.62 10.60
C HIS A 16 -4.46 7.98 11.90
N SER A 17 -3.95 6.75 11.82
CA SER A 17 -3.04 6.23 12.84
C SER A 17 -1.63 6.71 12.53
N SER A 18 -1.17 7.72 13.26
CA SER A 18 0.21 8.20 13.25
C SER A 18 1.11 7.15 13.88
N SER A 19 1.48 6.15 13.10
CA SER A 19 2.38 5.10 13.54
C SER A 19 3.32 4.70 12.42
N ALA A 20 4.29 5.58 12.12
CA ALA A 20 5.48 5.20 11.37
C ALA A 20 6.14 3.93 11.96
N GLY A 21 5.98 3.71 13.27
CA GLY A 21 6.36 2.49 13.98
C GLY A 21 5.42 1.28 13.85
N SER A 22 4.17 1.40 13.38
CA SER A 22 3.30 0.23 13.14
C SER A 22 3.41 -0.30 11.71
N GLY A 23 3.69 0.57 10.73
CA GLY A 23 3.80 0.17 9.32
C GLY A 23 4.87 -0.88 9.08
N TRP A 24 6.12 -0.59 9.51
CA TRP A 24 7.24 -1.53 9.37
C TRP A 24 7.04 -2.82 10.19
N LEU A 25 6.44 -2.73 11.39
CA LEU A 25 6.17 -3.89 12.23
C LEU A 25 5.12 -4.79 11.60
N ARG A 26 4.04 -4.21 11.08
CA ARG A 26 2.99 -4.94 10.35
C ARG A 26 3.57 -5.61 9.11
N ALA A 27 4.31 -4.86 8.29
CA ALA A 27 4.98 -5.42 7.11
C ALA A 27 5.95 -6.56 7.47
N SER A 28 6.71 -6.41 8.56
CA SER A 28 7.65 -7.44 9.03
C SER A 28 6.93 -8.70 9.53
N VAL A 29 5.85 -8.57 10.28
CA VAL A 29 5.06 -9.71 10.79
C VAL A 29 4.35 -10.44 9.66
N PHE A 30 3.69 -9.70 8.76
CA PHE A 30 3.07 -10.30 7.57
C PHE A 30 4.12 -10.99 6.69
N GLY A 31 5.31 -10.40 6.55
CA GLY A 31 6.39 -11.01 5.80
C GLY A 31 6.97 -12.26 6.42
N ALA A 32 7.13 -12.29 7.74
CA ALA A 32 7.53 -13.50 8.45
C ALA A 32 6.49 -14.62 8.31
N MET A 33 5.19 -14.29 8.41
CA MET A 33 4.10 -15.26 8.27
C MET A 33 4.02 -15.81 6.84
N ASP A 34 4.02 -14.94 5.84
CA ASP A 34 3.96 -15.34 4.43
C ASP A 34 5.21 -16.14 4.03
N GLY A 35 6.39 -15.70 4.46
CA GLY A 35 7.65 -16.40 4.25
C GLY A 35 7.68 -17.80 4.89
N LEU A 36 7.16 -17.94 6.13
CA LEU A 36 7.06 -19.25 6.77
C LEU A 36 6.09 -20.16 6.03
N VAL A 37 4.86 -19.69 5.78
CA VAL A 37 3.80 -20.51 5.17
C VAL A 37 4.18 -20.93 3.75
N SER A 38 4.61 -19.99 2.92
CA SER A 38 5.00 -20.27 1.53
C SER A 38 6.21 -21.21 1.45
N ASN A 39 7.24 -20.99 2.30
CA ASN A 39 8.43 -21.82 2.30
C ASN A 39 8.16 -23.23 2.85
N THR A 40 7.28 -23.37 3.85
CA THR A 40 6.90 -24.69 4.37
C THR A 40 6.11 -25.48 3.33
N GLY A 41 5.22 -24.82 2.58
CA GLY A 41 4.52 -25.42 1.45
C GLY A 41 5.46 -25.86 0.34
N LEU A 42 6.41 -24.99 -0.05
CA LEU A 42 7.43 -25.28 -1.05
C LEU A 42 8.30 -26.48 -0.66
N ILE A 43 8.86 -26.46 0.56
CA ILE A 43 9.70 -27.54 1.10
C ILE A 43 8.90 -28.84 1.20
N SER A 44 7.66 -28.78 1.69
CA SER A 44 6.77 -29.95 1.79
C SER A 44 6.53 -30.60 0.42
N GLY A 45 6.25 -29.79 -0.62
CA GLY A 45 6.06 -30.29 -1.98
C GLY A 45 7.33 -30.93 -2.56
N ILE A 46 8.49 -30.31 -2.36
CA ILE A 46 9.78 -30.83 -2.83
C ILE A 46 10.19 -32.10 -2.08
N ALA A 47 9.94 -32.15 -0.77
CA ALA A 47 10.17 -33.34 0.03
C ALA A 47 9.26 -34.50 -0.39
N ALA A 48 7.97 -34.22 -0.64
CA ALA A 48 7.01 -35.20 -1.15
C ALA A 48 7.41 -35.74 -2.54
N ALA A 49 8.10 -34.93 -3.36
CA ALA A 49 8.67 -35.35 -4.64
C ALA A 49 9.94 -36.22 -4.52
N GLY A 50 10.41 -36.52 -3.31
CA GLY A 50 11.56 -37.40 -3.07
C GLY A 50 12.93 -36.72 -3.22
N ALA A 51 13.00 -35.39 -3.13
CA ALA A 51 14.27 -34.67 -3.20
C ALA A 51 15.19 -35.01 -2.01
N SER A 52 16.50 -34.91 -2.23
CA SER A 52 17.48 -35.13 -1.17
C SER A 52 17.46 -34.01 -0.12
N PRO A 53 17.86 -34.28 1.15
CA PRO A 53 17.89 -33.27 2.20
C PRO A 53 18.69 -32.01 1.86
N GLY A 54 19.79 -32.16 1.11
CA GLY A 54 20.60 -31.03 0.66
C GLY A 54 19.85 -30.11 -0.32
N ILE A 55 19.09 -30.69 -1.25
CA ILE A 55 18.25 -29.91 -2.18
C ILE A 55 17.13 -29.21 -1.43
N ILE A 56 16.50 -29.88 -0.46
CA ILE A 56 15.45 -29.30 0.37
C ILE A 56 15.99 -28.07 1.13
N ALA A 57 17.16 -28.19 1.75
CA ALA A 57 17.77 -27.09 2.51
C ALA A 57 18.13 -25.89 1.62
N ILE A 58 18.79 -26.12 0.48
CA ILE A 58 19.15 -25.06 -0.46
C ILE A 58 17.89 -24.39 -1.02
N THR A 59 16.85 -25.17 -1.33
CA THR A 59 15.59 -24.61 -1.85
C THR A 59 14.91 -23.76 -0.79
N GLY A 60 14.85 -24.22 0.45
CA GLY A 60 14.27 -23.46 1.55
C GLY A 60 14.97 -22.12 1.79
N ILE A 61 16.30 -22.12 1.85
CA ILE A 61 17.09 -20.90 2.05
C ILE A 61 16.92 -19.95 0.86
N SER A 62 16.96 -20.48 -0.37
CA SER A 62 16.77 -19.68 -1.59
C SER A 62 15.37 -19.07 -1.64
N GLY A 63 14.34 -19.82 -1.25
CA GLY A 63 12.96 -19.35 -1.16
C GLY A 63 12.80 -18.21 -0.17
N LEU A 64 13.39 -18.32 1.02
CA LEU A 64 13.39 -17.26 2.03
C LEU A 64 14.08 -15.98 1.55
N ILE A 65 15.27 -16.10 0.93
CA ILE A 65 16.01 -14.94 0.40
C ILE A 65 15.22 -14.27 -0.73
N SER A 66 14.69 -15.07 -1.67
CA SER A 66 13.88 -14.58 -2.78
C SER A 66 12.63 -13.84 -2.28
N GLY A 67 11.90 -14.44 -1.33
CA GLY A 67 10.72 -13.84 -0.70
C GLY A 67 11.04 -12.53 0.02
N ALA A 68 12.11 -12.50 0.80
CA ALA A 68 12.54 -11.29 1.51
C ALA A 68 12.89 -10.13 0.55
N ILE A 69 13.60 -10.42 -0.55
CA ILE A 69 13.93 -9.42 -1.58
C ILE A 69 12.65 -8.92 -2.25
N SER A 70 11.74 -9.83 -2.62
CA SER A 70 10.47 -9.46 -3.25
C SER A 70 9.63 -8.54 -2.36
N MET A 71 9.57 -8.81 -1.06
CA MET A 71 8.84 -7.96 -0.11
C MET A 71 9.50 -6.60 0.06
N ALA A 72 10.83 -6.55 0.17
CA ALA A 72 11.55 -5.28 0.29
C ALA A 72 11.35 -4.39 -0.95
N LEU A 73 11.42 -4.99 -2.15
CA LEU A 73 11.18 -4.28 -3.41
C LEU A 73 9.72 -3.86 -3.57
N GLY A 74 8.78 -4.70 -3.13
CA GLY A 74 7.35 -4.39 -3.14
C GLY A 74 7.03 -3.19 -2.26
N GLU A 75 7.55 -3.16 -1.04
CA GLU A 75 7.37 -2.03 -0.12
C GLU A 75 8.03 -0.75 -0.66
N TYR A 76 9.27 -0.84 -1.16
CA TYR A 76 9.97 0.30 -1.76
C TYR A 76 9.20 0.90 -2.94
N THR A 77 8.72 0.05 -3.84
CA THR A 77 7.95 0.49 -5.02
C THR A 77 6.61 1.07 -4.60
N SER A 78 5.94 0.47 -3.62
CA SER A 78 4.66 0.96 -3.08
C SER A 78 4.80 2.38 -2.51
N VAL A 79 5.79 2.60 -1.63
CA VAL A 79 6.04 3.92 -1.03
C VAL A 79 6.42 4.94 -2.11
N ARG A 80 7.24 4.53 -3.09
CA ARG A 80 7.62 5.41 -4.19
C ARG A 80 6.42 5.83 -5.05
N THR A 81 5.56 4.89 -5.43
CA THR A 81 4.34 5.19 -6.20
C THR A 81 3.39 6.10 -5.42
N GLN A 82 3.22 5.87 -4.12
CA GLN A 82 2.42 6.75 -3.27
C GLN A 82 2.98 8.18 -3.25
N ASN A 83 4.31 8.33 -3.13
CA ASN A 83 4.94 9.65 -3.17
C ASN A 83 4.80 10.34 -4.52
N GLU A 84 4.93 9.61 -5.63
CA GLU A 84 4.75 10.16 -6.98
C GLU A 84 3.30 10.62 -7.21
N GLN A 85 2.31 9.84 -6.78
CA GLN A 85 0.90 10.25 -6.83
C GLN A 85 0.64 11.51 -5.99
N LEU A 86 1.22 11.57 -4.79
CA LEU A 86 1.03 12.69 -3.89
C LEU A 86 1.67 13.98 -4.43
N GLN A 87 2.81 13.87 -5.12
CA GLN A 87 3.43 15.01 -5.81
C GLN A 87 2.55 15.54 -6.95
N VAL A 88 2.00 14.64 -7.78
CA VAL A 88 1.09 15.04 -8.88
C VAL A 88 -0.15 15.74 -8.33
N GLU A 89 -0.71 15.24 -7.23
CA GLU A 89 -1.87 15.86 -6.57
C GLU A 89 -1.51 17.26 -6.04
N ILE A 90 -0.37 17.39 -5.37
CA ILE A 90 0.11 18.68 -4.84
C ILE A 90 0.31 19.70 -5.98
N ASP A 91 0.91 19.30 -7.08
CA ASP A 91 1.16 20.21 -8.20
C ASP A 91 -0.14 20.62 -8.89
N THR A 92 -1.10 19.71 -9.00
CA THR A 92 -2.45 19.99 -9.51
C THR A 92 -3.18 21.02 -8.63
N GLU A 93 -3.14 20.85 -7.31
CA GLU A 93 -3.74 21.78 -6.34
C GLU A 93 -3.03 23.15 -6.35
N ARG A 94 -1.69 23.19 -6.47
CA ARG A 94 -0.95 24.45 -6.63
C ARG A 94 -1.36 25.23 -7.89
N ASP A 95 -1.55 24.52 -9.00
CA ASP A 95 -2.02 25.13 -10.25
C ASP A 95 -3.48 25.59 -10.15
N ALA A 96 -4.32 24.89 -9.38
CA ALA A 96 -5.69 25.30 -9.10
C ALA A 96 -5.74 26.57 -8.25
N LEU A 97 -4.95 26.63 -7.17
CA LEU A 97 -4.79 27.81 -6.31
C LEU A 97 -4.33 29.05 -7.09
N THR A 98 -3.44 28.87 -8.06
CA THR A 98 -2.92 29.99 -8.88
C THR A 98 -3.96 30.47 -9.90
N ARG A 99 -4.76 29.57 -10.47
CA ARG A 99 -5.75 29.91 -11.52
C ARG A 99 -7.08 30.43 -10.97
N ASN A 100 -7.53 29.96 -9.81
CA ASN A 100 -8.82 30.34 -9.24
C ASN A 100 -8.79 30.34 -7.69
N PRO A 101 -8.13 31.33 -7.07
CA PRO A 101 -8.01 31.38 -5.62
C PRO A 101 -9.36 31.47 -4.90
N GLU A 102 -10.31 32.26 -5.41
CA GLU A 102 -11.64 32.41 -4.78
C GLU A 102 -12.48 31.11 -4.83
N GLY A 103 -12.35 30.33 -5.91
CA GLY A 103 -13.01 29.03 -6.01
C GLY A 103 -12.44 27.97 -5.06
N GLU A 104 -11.11 27.99 -4.84
CA GLU A 104 -10.46 27.06 -3.91
C GLU A 104 -10.71 27.41 -2.44
N GLU A 105 -10.90 28.70 -2.10
CA GLU A 105 -11.38 29.10 -0.77
C GLU A 105 -12.78 28.54 -0.49
N ALA A 106 -13.69 28.64 -1.46
CA ALA A 106 -15.03 28.09 -1.35
C ALA A 106 -15.01 26.55 -1.21
N ARG A 107 -14.16 25.86 -1.97
CA ARG A 107 -13.96 24.42 -1.87
C ARG A 107 -13.38 24.00 -0.53
N THR A 108 -12.37 24.70 -0.03
CA THR A 108 -11.75 24.42 1.27
C THR A 108 -12.76 24.61 2.41
N LEU A 109 -13.57 25.67 2.34
CA LEU A 109 -14.64 25.91 3.32
C LEU A 109 -15.71 24.82 3.29
N ASP A 110 -16.05 24.30 2.11
CA ASP A 110 -16.95 23.16 1.95
C ASP A 110 -16.37 21.89 2.60
N HIS A 111 -15.11 21.56 2.31
CA HIS A 111 -14.41 20.41 2.92
C HIS A 111 -14.34 20.51 4.45
N VAL A 112 -14.03 21.70 5.00
CA VAL A 112 -14.01 21.95 6.46
C VAL A 112 -15.41 21.85 7.06
N ARG A 113 -16.45 22.25 6.33
CA ARG A 113 -17.84 22.20 6.80
C ARG A 113 -18.38 20.78 6.82
N VAL A 114 -18.05 19.96 5.81
CA VAL A 114 -18.34 18.52 5.76
C VAL A 114 -17.64 17.80 6.92
N ALA A 115 -16.34 18.06 7.14
CA ALA A 115 -15.59 17.44 8.23
C ALA A 115 -16.13 17.80 9.64
N ARG A 116 -16.78 18.96 9.80
CA ARG A 116 -17.38 19.41 11.06
C ARG A 116 -18.78 18.84 11.32
N HIS A 117 -19.44 18.30 10.31
CA HIS A 117 -20.78 17.70 10.40
C HIS A 117 -20.78 16.19 10.17
N ALA A 118 -19.60 15.56 10.09
CA ALA A 118 -19.48 14.11 10.14
C ALA A 118 -19.86 13.61 11.55
N PRO A 119 -20.78 12.63 11.68
CA PRO A 119 -21.31 12.14 12.95
C PRO A 119 -20.26 11.42 13.83
#